data_AF-A0A8P0P2C6-F1
#
_entry.id   AF-A0A8P0P2C6-F1
#
_cell.length_a   1.000
_cell.length_b   1.000
_cell.length_c   1.000
_cell.angle_alpha   90.00
_cell.angle_beta   90.00
_cell.angle_gamma   90.00
#
_symmetry.space_group_name_H-M   'P 1'
#
loop_
_entity.id
_entity.type
_entity.pdbx_description
1 polymer ?
#
loop_
_entity_poly.entity_id
_entity_poly.type
_entity_poly.pdbx_seq_one_letter_code
_entity_poly.pdbx_strand_id
1 'polypeptide(L)'
;MAWSPLLLTLLAHWTAQSVLTQPASVSGSLGQRVTISCTGSSSNISRYNVNWYQQLLGTGPRTVIYDNSNRPSGVPDRFSGSKSGSTATLTISGLQAEDEADYYCSTYDSSLSSGTGETPWPQSWAEA
;
A
#
# COMPACT_ATOMS: atom_id res chain seq x y z
N MET A 1 -19.11 -54.96 -1.23
CA MET A 1 -18.04 -54.37 -2.05
C MET A 1 -17.93 -52.92 -1.64
N ALA A 2 -16.75 -52.60 -1.10
CA ALA A 2 -16.43 -51.34 -0.49
C ALA A 2 -16.29 -50.25 -1.56
N TRP A 3 -16.84 -49.07 -1.27
CA TRP A 3 -16.23 -47.78 -1.58
C TRP A 3 -17.07 -46.72 -0.88
N SER A 4 -16.56 -46.20 0.24
CA SER A 4 -16.87 -44.85 0.69
C SER A 4 -15.92 -43.92 -0.07
N PRO A 5 -16.40 -42.94 -0.85
CA PRO A 5 -15.59 -41.77 -1.09
C PRO A 5 -15.72 -40.93 0.17
N LEU A 6 -14.74 -41.05 1.07
CA LEU A 6 -14.42 -39.98 2.01
C LEU A 6 -14.44 -38.67 1.22
N LEU A 7 -15.49 -37.88 1.44
CA LEU A 7 -15.60 -36.55 0.86
C LEU A 7 -14.40 -35.78 1.41
N LEU A 8 -13.46 -35.50 0.50
CA LEU A 8 -12.22 -34.81 0.78
C LEU A 8 -12.49 -33.60 1.69
N THR A 9 -11.85 -33.62 2.85
CA THR A 9 -11.59 -32.45 3.67
C THR A 9 -10.87 -31.41 2.83
N LEU A 10 -11.61 -30.50 2.21
CA LEU A 10 -11.02 -29.29 1.66
C LEU A 10 -10.83 -28.32 2.82
N LEU A 11 -9.77 -28.57 3.59
CA LEU A 11 -9.08 -27.51 4.30
C LEU A 11 -8.74 -26.48 3.22
N ALA A 12 -9.54 -25.41 3.13
CA ALA A 12 -9.08 -24.19 2.51
C ALA A 12 -7.86 -23.77 3.33
N HIS A 13 -6.69 -24.18 2.86
CA HIS A 13 -5.44 -23.60 3.31
C HIS A 13 -5.44 -22.22 2.68
N TRP A 14 -6.03 -21.26 3.39
CA TRP A 14 -5.85 -19.85 3.06
C TRP A 14 -4.39 -19.55 3.36
N THR A 15 -3.51 -19.78 2.39
CA THR A 15 -2.19 -19.18 2.43
C THR A 15 -2.42 -17.69 2.26
N ALA A 16 -2.54 -16.97 3.37
CA ALA A 16 -2.52 -15.51 3.36
C ALA A 16 -1.12 -15.10 2.87
N GLN A 17 -0.98 -14.94 1.55
CA GLN A 17 0.11 -14.12 1.02
C GLN A 17 -0.08 -12.75 1.66
N SER A 18 0.98 -12.23 2.25
CA SER A 18 1.03 -11.00 3.01
C SER A 18 0.95 -9.79 2.08
N VAL A 19 -0.19 -9.66 1.41
CA VAL A 19 -0.49 -8.60 0.45
C VAL A 19 -0.82 -7.34 1.25
N LEU A 20 -0.23 -6.23 0.80
CA LEU A 20 -0.60 -4.90 1.27
C LEU A 20 -1.94 -4.51 0.65
N THR A 21 -2.80 -3.83 1.40
CA THR A 21 -4.13 -3.43 0.94
C THR A 21 -4.24 -1.92 0.95
N GLN A 22 -4.61 -1.34 -0.20
CA GLN A 22 -4.91 0.08 -0.38
C GLN A 22 -6.35 0.23 -0.93
N PRO A 23 -7.02 1.38 -0.68
CA PRO A 23 -8.26 1.68 -1.38
C PRO A 23 -8.01 1.79 -2.89
N ALA A 24 -8.93 1.30 -3.71
CA ALA A 24 -8.78 1.36 -5.18
C ALA A 24 -8.68 2.82 -5.68
N SER A 25 -9.45 3.72 -5.08
CA SER A 25 -9.29 5.15 -5.29
C SER A 25 -9.64 5.97 -4.06
N VAL A 26 -9.14 7.20 -4.04
CA VAL A 26 -9.56 8.29 -3.16
C VAL A 26 -9.80 9.54 -3.99
N SER A 27 -10.75 10.37 -3.60
CA SER A 27 -10.98 11.66 -4.23
C SER A 27 -11.27 12.74 -3.20
N GLY A 28 -11.02 13.99 -3.58
CA GLY A 28 -11.35 15.16 -2.79
C GLY A 28 -11.31 16.40 -3.67
N SER A 29 -11.93 17.49 -3.23
CA SER A 29 -11.86 18.76 -3.94
C SER A 29 -10.51 19.46 -3.71
N LEU A 30 -10.10 20.31 -4.65
CA LEU A 30 -8.97 21.23 -4.48
C LEU A 30 -8.96 21.92 -3.11
N GLY A 31 -7.81 21.88 -2.43
CA GLY A 31 -7.59 22.41 -1.10
C GLY A 31 -8.07 21.53 0.05
N GLN A 32 -8.81 20.43 -0.21
CA GLN A 32 -9.19 19.49 0.85
C GLN A 32 -8.01 18.65 1.32
N ARG A 33 -8.19 18.05 2.50
CA ARG A 33 -7.30 17.02 3.01
C ARG A 33 -7.76 15.65 2.50
N VAL A 34 -6.88 14.93 1.83
CA VAL A 34 -7.09 13.51 1.49
C VAL A 34 -6.12 12.64 2.27
N THR A 35 -6.56 11.43 2.63
CA THR A 35 -5.72 10.43 3.29
C THR A 35 -5.85 9.09 2.61
N ILE A 36 -4.72 8.52 2.22
CA ILE A 36 -4.60 7.19 1.62
C ILE A 36 -4.10 6.25 2.71
N SER A 37 -4.81 5.14 2.93
CA SER A 37 -4.41 4.11 3.88
C SER A 37 -3.74 2.94 3.16
N CYS A 38 -2.76 2.33 3.82
CA CYS A 38 -2.13 1.09 3.42
C CYS A 38 -2.07 0.15 4.62
N THR A 39 -2.77 -0.97 4.54
CA THR A 39 -2.84 -1.97 5.60
C THR A 39 -2.03 -3.19 5.24
N GLY A 40 -1.26 -3.69 6.19
CA GLY A 40 -0.45 -4.88 6.06
C GLY A 40 -0.69 -5.85 7.22
N SER A 41 0.33 -6.64 7.53
CA SER A 41 0.29 -7.70 8.53
C SER A 41 1.43 -7.56 9.55
N SER A 42 1.54 -8.55 10.44
CA SER A 42 2.66 -8.68 11.39
C SER A 42 4.01 -8.97 10.71
N SER A 43 4.02 -9.51 9.49
CA SER A 43 5.26 -9.85 8.76
C SER A 43 5.86 -8.67 7.99
N ASN A 44 5.09 -7.58 7.81
CA ASN A 44 5.47 -6.41 7.00
C ASN A 44 5.30 -5.06 7.75
N ILE A 45 4.27 -4.25 7.49
CA ILE A 45 4.06 -2.90 8.03
C ILE A 45 4.22 -2.84 9.55
N SER A 46 3.72 -3.84 10.28
CA SER A 46 3.87 -3.85 11.75
C SER A 46 5.34 -3.88 12.19
N ARG A 47 6.20 -4.52 11.40
CA ARG A 47 7.63 -4.76 11.71
C ARG A 47 8.59 -3.81 11.00
N TYR A 48 8.25 -3.36 9.80
CA TYR A 48 9.15 -2.63 8.92
C TYR A 48 8.62 -1.23 8.57
N ASN A 49 9.50 -0.39 8.07
CA ASN A 49 9.12 0.97 7.70
C ASN A 49 8.40 0.97 6.35
N VAL A 50 7.53 1.96 6.17
CA VAL A 50 6.74 2.11 4.94
C VAL A 50 7.24 3.33 4.16
N ASN A 51 7.37 3.15 2.86
CA ASN A 51 7.64 4.21 1.90
C ASN A 51 6.38 4.43 1.05
N TRP A 52 6.18 5.66 0.60
CA TRP A 52 5.12 6.06 -0.30
C TRP A 52 5.70 6.61 -1.59
N TYR A 53 5.13 6.17 -2.70
CA TYR A 53 5.49 6.60 -4.04
C TYR A 53 4.28 7.22 -4.72
N GLN A 54 4.55 8.19 -5.58
CA GLN A 54 3.60 8.80 -6.50
C GLN A 54 4.06 8.53 -7.92
N GLN A 55 3.13 8.18 -8.81
CA GLN A 55 3.39 7.99 -10.22
C GLN A 55 2.37 8.79 -11.02
N LEU A 56 2.85 9.80 -11.74
CA LEU A 56 2.04 10.53 -12.72
C LEU A 56 1.96 9.71 -14.01
N LEU A 57 0.86 9.88 -14.75
CA LEU A 57 0.68 9.23 -16.05
C LEU A 57 1.90 9.48 -16.96
N GLY A 58 2.46 8.39 -17.50
CA GLY A 58 3.63 8.44 -18.39
C GLY A 58 4.97 8.69 -17.71
N THR A 59 5.03 8.73 -16.37
CA THR A 59 6.26 8.91 -15.60
C THR A 59 6.62 7.67 -14.79
N GLY A 60 7.87 7.59 -14.32
CA GLY A 60 8.30 6.59 -13.35
C GLY A 60 7.87 6.96 -11.92
N PRO A 61 7.78 5.99 -10.99
CA PRO A 61 7.48 6.28 -9.59
C PRO A 61 8.50 7.22 -8.95
N ARG A 62 8.03 8.23 -8.22
CA ARG A 62 8.85 9.10 -7.36
C ARG A 62 8.50 8.90 -5.89
N THR A 63 9.50 8.92 -5.01
CA THR A 63 9.27 8.83 -3.56
C THR A 63 8.67 10.14 -3.04
N VAL A 64 7.56 10.06 -2.31
CA VAL A 64 6.94 11.22 -1.63
C VAL A 64 7.14 11.18 -0.12
N ILE A 65 7.15 9.99 0.48
CA ILE A 65 7.51 9.77 1.89
C ILE A 65 8.38 8.52 1.97
N TYR A 66 9.40 8.54 2.81
CA TYR A 66 10.21 7.38 3.15
C TYR A 66 10.32 7.23 4.67
N ASP A 67 10.68 6.03 5.12
CA ASP A 67 10.93 5.77 6.54
C ASP A 67 9.77 6.21 7.46
N ASN A 68 8.54 5.86 7.06
CA ASN A 68 7.25 6.19 7.66
C ASN A 68 6.80 7.66 7.57
N SER A 69 7.70 8.62 7.79
CA SER A 69 7.33 10.04 7.92
C SER A 69 8.33 11.03 7.31
N ASN A 70 9.49 10.56 6.85
CA ASN A 70 10.51 11.44 6.30
C ASN A 70 10.14 11.83 4.88
N ARG A 71 10.27 13.10 4.56
CA ARG A 71 9.94 13.65 3.24
C ARG A 71 11.23 13.98 2.48
N PRO A 72 11.43 13.51 1.23
CA PRO A 72 12.58 13.91 0.43
C PRO A 72 12.60 15.42 0.13
N SER A 73 13.79 15.96 -0.16
CA SER A 73 13.90 17.34 -0.64
C SER A 73 13.14 17.51 -1.96
N GLY A 74 12.48 18.66 -2.13
CA GLY A 74 11.67 18.97 -3.31
C GLY A 74 10.23 18.43 -3.29
N VAL A 75 9.86 17.60 -2.30
CA VAL A 75 8.46 17.21 -2.09
C VAL A 75 7.76 18.26 -1.22
N PRO A 76 6.59 18.79 -1.64
CA PRO A 76 5.86 19.82 -0.90
C PRO A 76 5.49 19.41 0.54
N ASP A 77 5.45 20.39 1.45
CA ASP A 77 5.17 20.18 2.87
C ASP A 77 3.74 19.69 3.18
N ARG A 78 2.81 19.90 2.25
CA ARG A 78 1.45 19.33 2.29
C ARG A 78 1.42 17.80 2.34
N PHE A 79 2.48 17.11 1.91
CA PHE A 79 2.59 15.65 2.01
C PHE A 79 3.15 15.24 3.37
N SER A 80 2.47 14.32 4.05
CA SER A 80 2.93 13.74 5.31
C SER A 80 2.60 12.26 5.38
N GLY A 81 3.47 11.47 6.02
CA GLY A 81 3.23 10.06 6.26
C GLY A 81 3.18 9.72 7.73
N SER A 82 2.45 8.67 8.07
CA SER A 82 2.42 8.11 9.41
C SER A 82 2.27 6.60 9.39
N LYS A 83 2.60 5.94 10.51
CA LYS A 83 2.38 4.51 10.71
C LYS A 83 1.93 4.24 12.14
N SER A 84 0.89 3.41 12.28
CA SER A 84 0.41 2.90 13.56
C SER A 84 0.03 1.42 13.43
N GLY A 85 0.66 0.57 14.24
CA GLY A 85 0.48 -0.88 14.14
C GLY A 85 0.78 -1.39 12.72
N SER A 86 -0.17 -2.11 12.14
CA SER A 86 -0.11 -2.65 10.77
C SER A 86 -0.71 -1.74 9.70
N THR A 87 -0.95 -0.46 10.00
CA THR A 87 -1.51 0.51 9.06
C THR A 87 -0.58 1.71 8.90
N ALA A 88 -0.30 2.08 7.65
CA ALA A 88 0.36 3.32 7.29
C ALA A 88 -0.62 4.25 6.58
N THR A 89 -0.36 5.56 6.65
CA THR A 89 -1.16 6.58 5.98
C THR A 89 -0.28 7.57 5.25
N LEU A 90 -0.71 8.00 4.07
CA LEU A 90 -0.23 9.20 3.39
C LEU A 90 -1.34 10.25 3.45
N THR A 91 -1.03 11.44 3.95
CA THR A 91 -1.95 12.57 4.03
C THR A 91 -1.44 13.69 3.14
N ILE A 92 -2.35 14.23 2.32
CA ILE A 92 -2.13 15.42 1.48
C ILE A 92 -3.02 16.52 2.06
N SER A 93 -2.44 17.51 2.75
CA SER A 93 -3.18 18.62 3.36
C SER A 93 -3.24 19.81 2.41
N GLY A 94 -4.24 19.83 1.53
CA GLY A 94 -4.38 20.85 0.49
C GLY A 94 -4.13 20.27 -0.89
N LEU A 95 -5.02 19.37 -1.30
CA LEU A 95 -4.97 18.67 -2.58
C LEU A 95 -4.91 19.67 -3.75
N GLN A 96 -4.02 19.42 -4.71
CA GLN A 96 -3.85 20.23 -5.91
C GLN A 96 -4.12 19.39 -7.17
N ALA A 97 -4.34 20.05 -8.32
CA ALA A 97 -4.58 19.34 -9.58
C ALA A 97 -3.39 18.46 -9.97
N GLU A 98 -2.17 18.87 -9.62
CA GLU A 98 -0.94 18.10 -9.88
C GLU A 98 -0.76 16.90 -8.95
N ASP A 99 -1.63 16.74 -7.95
CA ASP A 99 -1.62 15.60 -7.04
C ASP A 99 -2.43 14.41 -7.58
N GLU A 100 -3.16 14.57 -8.70
CA GLU A 100 -3.83 13.47 -9.41
C GLU A 100 -2.80 12.48 -9.97
N ALA A 101 -2.75 11.29 -9.36
CA ALA A 101 -1.72 10.30 -9.62
C ALA A 101 -2.08 8.92 -9.07
N ASP A 102 -1.34 7.90 -9.49
CA ASP A 102 -1.28 6.65 -8.76
C ASP A 102 -0.34 6.78 -7.55
N TYR A 103 -0.79 6.27 -6.40
CA TYR A 103 -0.03 6.22 -5.16
C TYR A 103 0.13 4.79 -4.67
N TYR A 104 1.33 4.46 -4.20
CA TYR A 104 1.71 3.12 -3.78
C TYR A 104 2.47 3.16 -2.46
N CYS A 105 2.10 2.29 -1.53
CA CYS A 105 2.91 1.99 -0.36
C CYS A 105 3.84 0.80 -0.64
N SER A 106 5.01 0.82 -0.02
CA SER A 106 5.97 -0.28 -0.08
C SER A 106 6.61 -0.50 1.27
N THR A 107 6.84 -1.75 1.60
CA THR A 107 7.56 -2.15 2.81
C THR A 107 8.22 -3.51 2.59
N TYR A 108 9.19 -3.84 3.42
CA TYR A 108 9.79 -5.17 3.41
C TYR A 108 8.84 -6.20 4.02
N ASP A 109 8.84 -7.42 3.49
CA ASP A 109 8.06 -8.52 4.02
C ASP A 109 8.95 -9.71 4.38
N SER A 110 8.99 -10.04 5.66
CA SER A 110 9.81 -11.14 6.17
C SER A 110 9.27 -12.53 5.87
N SER A 111 8.02 -12.65 5.40
CA SER A 111 7.42 -13.93 5.01
C SER A 111 7.72 -14.32 3.56
N LEU A 112 8.19 -13.37 2.74
CA LEU A 112 8.63 -13.62 1.37
C LEU A 112 10.04 -14.21 1.39
N SER A 113 10.16 -15.50 1.74
CA SER A 113 11.38 -16.26 1.54
C SER A 113 11.65 -16.35 0.03
N SER A 114 12.79 -15.82 -0.40
CA SER A 114 13.32 -15.79 -1.77
C SER A 114 12.69 -16.80 -2.74
N GLY A 115 11.83 -16.30 -3.64
CA GLY A 115 11.44 -17.01 -4.87
C GLY A 115 9.98 -17.43 -4.96
N THR A 116 9.08 -16.48 -5.18
CA THR A 116 7.91 -16.65 -6.06
C THR A 116 7.46 -15.26 -6.53
N GLY A 117 7.07 -15.18 -7.81
CA GLY A 117 6.98 -13.97 -8.63
C GLY A 117 6.15 -12.80 -8.10
N GLU A 118 6.41 -11.65 -8.73
CA GLU A 118 5.76 -10.35 -8.58
C GLU A 118 4.36 -10.44 -7.97
N THR A 119 4.25 -10.13 -6.69
CA THR A 119 2.98 -9.67 -6.13
C THR A 119 2.69 -8.30 -6.73
N PRO A 120 1.51 -8.07 -7.34
CA PRO A 120 1.11 -6.74 -7.77
C PRO A 120 1.19 -5.80 -6.57
N TRP A 121 1.89 -4.67 -6.74
CA TRP A 121 1.93 -3.65 -5.70
C TRP A 121 0.50 -3.18 -5.40
N PRO A 122 0.14 -2.94 -4.13
CA PRO A 122 -1.12 -2.26 -3.83
C PRO A 122 -1.16 -0.91 -4.56
N GLN A 123 -2.16 -0.72 -5.41
CA GLN A 123 -2.35 0.54 -6.14
C GLN A 123 -3.56 1.27 -5.58
N SER A 124 -3.40 2.56 -5.28
CA SER A 124 -4.52 3.47 -5.09
C SER A 124 -4.42 4.63 -6.06
N TRP A 125 -5.48 4.90 -6.78
CA TRP A 125 -5.62 6.08 -7.62
C TRP A 125 -6.13 7.26 -6.78
N ALA A 126 -5.50 8.44 -6.84
CA ALA A 126 -6.00 9.63 -6.16
C ALA A 126 -6.37 10.71 -7.19
N GLU A 127 -7.57 11.29 -7.04
CA GLU A 127 -8.12 12.33 -7.90
C GLU A 127 -8.44 13.61 -7.12
N ALA A 128 -8.24 14.76 -7.77
CA ALA A 128 -8.41 16.10 -7.21
C ALA A 128 -9.59 16.89 -7.77
#